data_AF-A0A8S9W7W4-F1
#
_entry.id   AF-A0A8S9W7W4-F1
#
_cell.length_a   1.000
_cell.length_b   1.000
_cell.length_c   1.000
_cell.angle_alpha   90.00
_cell.angle_beta   90.00
_cell.angle_gamma   90.00
#
_symmetry.space_group_name_H-M   'P 1'
#
loop_
_entity.id
_entity.type
_entity.pdbx_description
1 polymer ?
#
loop_
_entity_poly.entity_id
_entity_poly.type
_entity_poly.pdbx_seq_one_letter_code
_entity_poly.pdbx_strand_id
1 'polypeptide(L)'
;MVLKKIIIWTLVLVFVVSAMPTKCQAQYLGEVNAEDILQQIKNGDDIYLENTQIYGELDLTELKNVESRITIRDSIFENNIYFSNTNFTKSLDFKKTYFIGKSNFDGIIVNQGANFWKANFSGDTNFNNAIFSNSASFEYVRFDGNASFMDTSFNKVYFNDANFNGEADFRRIRISNSANFSKANFDGKAMFWDSNFNSSVKFKGVNFNNYASFSGVDFYDNAYFDNAKFGFRTNFADVNFYENAKFLNVIFNETSFMNATFKNDAKFSNTIFYGNADFNETEFSDSSFMDATFYKNVDFMWGKFNEDADFSNATFYGNANFERRIFTKYSDFQEANFSSNADFTRTTFNDSVNFGSVNFSGDTLFSHTRFDENLYFGTSKFAKHVFFDNIEFNKITVRWDSLKDALVYDELFYVQLIKNFNDNGQFEEADDANYQYRRQRQKEEFSLISGFSLSSWFSFVSWAEDAFMWIICGYGLKPFHPLFVGVMIVLFFSCTSYKTQNNLFWDLNERKSDKLNRIISYFSRFTQKINKITPACLKIFVPSWCSFYVSFVTFTTLGTIRAKNGRDRLAVMIEGLLGWLILTLFIVTLANVMIRP
;
A
#
# COMPACT_ATOMS: atom_id res chain seq x y z
N MET A 1 23.20 33.29 -63.47
CA MET A 1 24.04 32.06 -63.42
C MET A 1 23.59 31.04 -62.36
N VAL A 2 23.00 31.47 -61.25
CA VAL A 2 22.52 30.59 -60.15
C VAL A 2 21.26 29.78 -60.53
N LEU A 3 20.32 30.36 -61.26
CA LEU A 3 19.07 29.70 -61.66
C LEU A 3 19.26 28.49 -62.60
N LYS A 4 20.24 28.58 -63.53
CA LYS A 4 20.61 27.45 -64.41
C LYS A 4 21.24 26.29 -63.64
N LYS A 5 22.04 26.58 -62.60
CA LYS A 5 22.63 25.52 -61.75
C LYS A 5 21.55 24.83 -60.93
N ILE A 6 20.59 25.56 -60.36
CA ILE A 6 19.49 24.96 -59.60
C ILE A 6 18.67 24.02 -60.49
N ILE A 7 18.25 24.47 -61.68
CA ILE A 7 17.45 23.63 -62.61
C ILE A 7 18.21 22.37 -63.03
N ILE A 8 19.53 22.47 -63.29
CA ILE A 8 20.35 21.32 -63.65
C ILE A 8 20.48 20.35 -62.46
N TRP A 9 20.69 20.84 -61.24
CA TRP A 9 20.75 19.98 -60.05
C TRP A 9 19.39 19.36 -59.71
N THR A 10 18.28 20.06 -59.94
CA THR A 10 16.93 19.51 -59.76
C THR A 10 16.62 18.43 -60.81
N LEU A 11 17.02 18.63 -62.07
CA LEU A 11 16.86 17.63 -63.14
C LEU A 11 17.75 16.41 -62.91
N VAL A 12 18.99 16.60 -62.44
CA VAL A 12 19.89 15.49 -62.08
C VAL A 12 19.36 14.74 -60.86
N LEU A 13 18.79 15.41 -59.86
CA LEU A 13 18.17 14.74 -58.71
C LEU A 13 16.93 13.94 -59.12
N VAL A 14 16.09 14.48 -60.01
CA VAL A 14 14.93 13.76 -60.57
C VAL A 14 15.38 12.54 -61.39
N PHE A 15 16.45 12.67 -62.19
CA PHE A 15 16.98 11.56 -62.99
C PHE A 15 17.66 10.49 -62.13
N VAL A 16 18.35 10.88 -61.04
CA VAL A 16 18.98 9.96 -60.08
C VAL A 16 17.94 9.25 -59.24
N VAL A 17 16.86 9.93 -58.82
CA VAL A 17 15.73 9.30 -58.09
C VAL A 17 14.92 8.38 -59.00
N SER A 18 14.77 8.69 -60.30
CA SER A 18 14.11 7.78 -61.26
C SER A 18 15.00 6.63 -61.75
N ALA A 19 16.32 6.72 -61.58
CA ALA A 19 17.30 5.70 -61.98
C ALA A 19 17.83 4.88 -60.79
N MET A 20 17.37 5.13 -59.57
CA MET A 20 17.57 4.20 -58.47
C MET A 20 16.79 2.91 -58.79
N PRO A 21 17.45 1.74 -58.83
CA PRO A 21 16.74 0.50 -58.94
C PRO A 21 15.93 0.33 -57.65
N THR A 22 14.62 0.55 -57.72
CA THR A 22 13.68 -0.02 -56.78
C THR A 22 13.84 -1.54 -56.88
N LYS A 23 14.74 -2.11 -56.09
CA LYS A 23 14.69 -3.54 -55.76
C LYS A 23 13.51 -3.78 -54.81
N CYS A 24 12.31 -3.44 -55.27
CA CYS A 24 11.15 -4.26 -54.96
C CYS A 24 11.21 -5.34 -56.03
N GLN A 25 11.87 -6.46 -55.72
CA GLN A 25 11.56 -7.69 -56.44
C GLN A 25 10.11 -8.00 -56.09
N ALA A 26 9.18 -7.53 -56.92
CA ALA A 26 7.90 -8.20 -57.07
C ALA A 26 8.26 -9.60 -57.57
N GLN A 27 8.45 -10.52 -56.63
CA GLN A 27 8.60 -11.92 -56.93
C GLN A 27 7.31 -12.30 -57.66
N TYR A 28 7.41 -12.74 -58.91
CA TYR A 28 6.25 -13.15 -59.69
C TYR A 28 5.56 -14.27 -58.89
N LEU A 29 4.45 -13.96 -58.23
CA LEU A 29 3.64 -14.98 -57.58
C LEU A 29 2.99 -15.79 -58.68
N GLY A 30 3.10 -17.12 -58.63
CA GLY A 30 2.30 -17.96 -59.51
C GLY A 30 0.83 -17.73 -59.18
N GLU A 31 -0.04 -17.57 -60.18
CA GLU A 31 -1.48 -17.46 -59.97
C GLU A 31 -2.14 -18.84 -60.03
N VAL A 32 -2.98 -19.18 -59.06
CA VAL A 32 -3.72 -20.45 -59.00
C VAL A 32 -5.19 -20.17 -58.66
N ASN A 33 -6.11 -20.82 -59.38
CA ASN A 33 -7.53 -20.73 -59.08
C ASN A 33 -7.87 -21.64 -57.88
N ALA A 34 -8.63 -21.13 -56.92
CA ALA A 34 -9.11 -21.91 -55.78
C ALA A 34 -9.90 -23.17 -56.20
N GLU A 35 -10.64 -23.12 -57.31
CA GLU A 35 -11.37 -24.28 -57.84
C GLU A 35 -10.41 -25.43 -58.22
N ASP A 36 -9.23 -25.13 -58.76
CA ASP A 36 -8.24 -26.15 -59.12
C ASP A 36 -7.67 -26.83 -57.85
N ILE A 37 -7.55 -26.08 -56.76
CA ILE A 37 -7.16 -26.61 -55.45
C ILE A 37 -8.25 -27.52 -54.91
N LEU A 38 -9.51 -27.10 -54.99
CA LEU A 38 -10.66 -27.89 -54.54
C LEU A 38 -10.75 -29.23 -55.29
N GLN A 39 -10.54 -29.22 -56.62
CA GLN A 39 -10.56 -30.44 -57.42
C GLN A 39 -9.40 -31.39 -57.06
N GLN A 40 -8.19 -30.87 -56.84
CA GLN A 40 -7.07 -31.68 -56.35
C GLN A 40 -7.37 -32.33 -54.99
N ILE A 41 -7.97 -31.57 -54.06
CA ILE A 41 -8.40 -32.10 -52.76
C ILE A 41 -9.46 -33.20 -52.94
N LYS A 42 -10.45 -33.00 -53.81
CA LYS A 42 -11.50 -34.00 -54.11
C LYS A 42 -10.91 -35.27 -54.73
N ASN A 43 -9.82 -35.17 -55.49
CA ASN A 43 -9.08 -36.31 -56.05
C ASN A 43 -8.18 -37.01 -55.02
N GLY A 44 -7.99 -36.43 -53.82
CA GLY A 44 -7.11 -36.95 -52.77
C GLY A 44 -5.64 -36.56 -52.94
N ASP A 45 -5.34 -35.61 -53.83
CA ASP A 45 -3.98 -35.13 -54.06
C ASP A 45 -3.52 -34.23 -52.92
N ASP A 46 -2.27 -34.38 -52.49
CA ASP A 46 -1.65 -33.46 -51.53
C ASP A 46 -1.38 -32.10 -52.21
N ILE A 47 -1.70 -31.00 -51.52
CA ILE A 47 -1.53 -29.63 -52.02
C ILE A 47 -0.21 -29.06 -51.51
N TYR A 48 0.65 -28.65 -52.44
CA TYR A 48 1.90 -27.94 -52.16
C TYR A 48 1.98 -26.65 -53.00
N LEU A 49 1.77 -25.50 -52.36
CA LEU A 49 1.89 -24.18 -52.98
C LEU A 49 2.85 -23.31 -52.15
N GLU A 50 3.71 -22.56 -52.83
CA GLU A 50 4.67 -21.66 -52.21
C GLU A 50 4.86 -20.43 -53.10
N ASN A 51 4.79 -19.23 -52.50
CA ASN A 51 4.87 -17.97 -53.24
C ASN A 51 3.82 -17.88 -54.36
N THR A 52 2.56 -18.18 -54.01
CA THR A 52 1.41 -18.24 -54.93
C THR A 52 0.34 -17.23 -54.54
N GLN A 53 -0.32 -16.63 -55.54
CA GLN A 53 -1.54 -15.84 -55.39
C GLN A 53 -2.73 -16.69 -55.78
N ILE A 54 -3.65 -16.89 -54.84
CA ILE A 54 -4.82 -17.76 -54.97
C ILE A 54 -6.05 -16.86 -55.10
N TYR A 55 -6.68 -16.93 -56.26
CA TYR A 55 -7.88 -16.17 -56.58
C TYR A 55 -9.11 -17.09 -56.63
N GLY A 56 -10.29 -16.53 -56.34
CA GLY A 56 -11.53 -17.29 -56.16
C GLY A 56 -11.70 -17.77 -54.71
N GLU A 57 -12.94 -18.09 -54.34
CA GLU A 57 -13.27 -18.58 -53.00
C GLU A 57 -12.91 -20.06 -52.88
N LEU A 58 -12.15 -20.43 -51.84
CA LEU A 58 -11.88 -21.84 -51.52
C LEU A 58 -12.88 -22.31 -50.47
N ASP A 59 -13.90 -23.04 -50.93
CA ASP A 59 -14.97 -23.60 -50.10
C ASP A 59 -14.80 -25.12 -49.95
N LEU A 60 -14.54 -25.55 -48.72
CA LEU A 60 -14.42 -26.96 -48.32
C LEU A 60 -15.61 -27.43 -47.46
N THR A 61 -16.66 -26.63 -47.30
CA THR A 61 -17.78 -26.91 -46.38
C THR A 61 -18.55 -28.19 -46.73
N GLU A 62 -18.57 -28.59 -48.00
CA GLU A 62 -19.18 -29.86 -48.43
C GLU A 62 -18.28 -31.08 -48.15
N LEU A 63 -16.99 -30.86 -47.84
CA LEU A 63 -16.03 -31.92 -47.57
C LEU A 63 -15.95 -32.19 -46.06
N LYS A 64 -16.60 -33.27 -45.63
CA LYS A 64 -16.54 -33.70 -44.22
C LYS A 64 -15.12 -34.08 -43.78
N ASN A 65 -14.38 -34.78 -44.64
CA ASN A 65 -12.99 -35.18 -44.37
C ASN A 65 -12.09 -34.75 -45.52
N VAL A 66 -10.95 -34.16 -45.19
CA VAL A 66 -9.87 -33.83 -46.11
C VAL A 66 -8.68 -34.72 -45.77
N GLU A 67 -8.40 -35.68 -46.65
CA GLU A 67 -7.28 -36.62 -46.52
C GLU A 67 -5.97 -36.12 -47.11
N SER A 68 -6.06 -35.06 -47.93
CA SER A 68 -4.92 -34.36 -48.49
C SER A 68 -4.14 -33.59 -47.44
N ARG A 69 -2.81 -33.59 -47.54
CA ARG A 69 -1.96 -32.63 -46.83
C ARG A 69 -2.09 -31.30 -47.53
N ILE A 70 -2.35 -30.23 -46.79
CA ILE A 70 -2.41 -28.88 -47.35
C ILE A 70 -1.21 -28.09 -46.83
N THR A 71 -0.31 -27.73 -47.75
CA THR A 71 0.86 -26.88 -47.48
C THR A 71 0.84 -25.71 -48.45
N ILE A 72 0.44 -24.54 -47.97
CA ILE A 72 0.35 -23.29 -48.74
C ILE A 72 1.14 -22.24 -47.98
N ARG A 73 2.34 -21.89 -48.45
CA ARG A 73 3.29 -21.03 -47.72
C ARG A 73 3.65 -19.78 -48.48
N ASP A 74 4.00 -18.71 -47.77
CA ASP A 74 4.45 -17.45 -48.36
C ASP A 74 3.49 -16.98 -49.49
N SER A 75 2.19 -17.26 -49.34
CA SER A 75 1.18 -17.15 -50.39
C SER A 75 0.06 -16.18 -49.99
N ILE A 76 -0.84 -15.86 -50.92
CA ILE A 76 -1.92 -14.89 -50.71
C ILE A 76 -3.25 -15.50 -51.15
N PHE A 77 -4.26 -15.50 -50.29
CA PHE A 77 -5.66 -15.71 -50.66
C PHE A 77 -6.34 -14.35 -50.84
N GLU A 78 -6.79 -14.05 -52.06
CA GLU A 78 -7.44 -12.76 -52.36
C GLU A 78 -8.90 -12.68 -51.90
N ASN A 79 -9.60 -13.81 -51.96
CA ASN A 79 -11.01 -13.91 -51.61
C ASN A 79 -11.20 -14.63 -50.27
N ASN A 80 -12.46 -14.82 -49.88
CA ASN A 80 -12.80 -15.52 -48.65
C ASN A 80 -12.48 -17.00 -48.74
N ILE A 81 -12.22 -17.62 -47.58
CA ILE A 81 -12.11 -19.08 -47.44
C ILE A 81 -13.17 -19.62 -46.48
N TYR A 82 -13.72 -20.78 -46.80
CA TYR A 82 -14.79 -21.42 -46.02
C TYR A 82 -14.47 -22.88 -45.76
N PHE A 83 -13.96 -23.21 -44.57
CA PHE A 83 -13.58 -24.57 -44.17
C PHE A 83 -14.48 -25.12 -43.07
N SER A 84 -15.69 -24.56 -42.89
CA SER A 84 -16.51 -24.88 -41.73
C SER A 84 -16.85 -26.36 -41.63
N ASN A 85 -16.76 -26.91 -40.42
CA ASN A 85 -17.06 -28.31 -40.10
C ASN A 85 -16.24 -29.36 -40.87
N THR A 86 -15.07 -28.97 -41.38
CA THR A 86 -14.15 -29.87 -42.11
C THR A 86 -13.15 -30.55 -41.17
N ASN A 87 -12.97 -31.86 -41.32
CA ASN A 87 -11.96 -32.64 -40.61
C ASN A 87 -10.70 -32.86 -41.47
N PHE A 88 -9.59 -32.22 -41.11
CA PHE A 88 -8.27 -32.41 -41.70
C PHE A 88 -7.55 -33.58 -41.03
N THR A 89 -7.40 -34.70 -41.74
CA THR A 89 -6.75 -35.91 -41.19
C THR A 89 -5.22 -35.81 -41.19
N LYS A 90 -4.66 -34.94 -42.05
CA LYS A 90 -3.24 -34.59 -42.13
C LYS A 90 -2.99 -33.17 -41.61
N SER A 91 -1.72 -32.75 -41.65
CA SER A 91 -1.30 -31.41 -41.22
C SER A 91 -1.82 -30.31 -42.13
N LEU A 92 -2.13 -29.15 -41.52
CA LEU A 92 -2.54 -27.92 -42.20
C LEU A 92 -1.45 -26.86 -42.04
N ASP A 93 -0.83 -26.42 -43.13
CA ASP A 93 0.29 -25.47 -43.09
C ASP A 93 0.04 -24.25 -43.97
N PHE A 94 -0.16 -23.10 -43.32
CA PHE A 94 -0.38 -21.77 -43.87
C PHE A 94 0.71 -20.78 -43.44
N LYS A 95 1.94 -21.26 -43.26
CA LYS A 95 3.08 -20.44 -42.83
C LYS A 95 3.26 -19.21 -43.74
N LYS A 96 3.28 -18.02 -43.13
CA LYS A 96 3.42 -16.71 -43.81
C LYS A 96 2.41 -16.46 -44.92
N THR A 97 1.24 -17.08 -44.84
CA THR A 97 0.17 -16.88 -45.81
C THR A 97 -0.69 -15.69 -45.41
N TYR A 98 -1.08 -14.89 -46.40
CA TYR A 98 -1.90 -13.69 -46.24
C TYR A 98 -3.32 -13.98 -46.69
N PHE A 99 -4.28 -13.82 -45.81
CA PHE A 99 -5.71 -13.95 -46.09
C PHE A 99 -6.31 -12.55 -46.17
N ILE A 100 -6.58 -12.08 -47.38
CA ILE A 100 -7.14 -10.75 -47.61
C ILE A 100 -8.62 -10.73 -47.23
N GLY A 101 -9.37 -11.73 -47.70
CA GLY A 101 -10.78 -11.91 -47.38
C GLY A 101 -11.04 -12.42 -45.95
N LYS A 102 -12.31 -12.65 -45.65
CA LYS A 102 -12.75 -13.32 -44.42
C LYS A 102 -12.33 -14.78 -44.42
N SER A 103 -11.96 -15.28 -43.25
CA SER A 103 -11.49 -16.66 -43.10
C SER A 103 -12.37 -17.42 -42.12
N ASN A 104 -13.11 -18.42 -42.61
CA ASN A 104 -14.02 -19.20 -41.79
C ASN A 104 -13.49 -20.62 -41.57
N PHE A 105 -13.03 -20.88 -40.35
CA PHE A 105 -12.56 -22.17 -39.82
C PHE A 105 -13.47 -22.68 -38.70
N ASP A 106 -14.74 -22.26 -38.66
CA ASP A 106 -15.68 -22.71 -37.62
C ASP A 106 -15.83 -24.23 -37.60
N GLY A 107 -15.69 -24.86 -36.43
CA GLY A 107 -15.89 -26.30 -36.25
C GLY A 107 -14.85 -27.19 -36.95
N ILE A 108 -13.72 -26.65 -37.42
CA ILE A 108 -12.68 -27.49 -38.03
C ILE A 108 -12.08 -28.46 -37.03
N ILE A 109 -11.62 -29.61 -37.51
CA ILE A 109 -10.82 -30.55 -36.72
C ILE A 109 -9.47 -30.73 -37.42
N VAL A 110 -8.37 -30.49 -36.72
CA VAL A 110 -7.01 -30.70 -37.25
C VAL A 110 -6.26 -31.72 -36.41
N ASN A 111 -6.04 -32.91 -36.99
CA ASN A 111 -5.56 -34.07 -36.23
C ASN A 111 -4.04 -34.11 -36.01
N GLN A 112 -3.23 -33.70 -36.99
CA GLN A 112 -1.76 -33.85 -36.92
C GLN A 112 -0.99 -32.57 -36.54
N GLY A 113 -1.56 -31.39 -36.79
CA GLY A 113 -0.98 -30.10 -36.43
C GLY A 113 -1.36 -29.00 -37.41
N ALA A 114 -1.43 -27.77 -36.91
CA ALA A 114 -1.74 -26.58 -37.71
C ALA A 114 -0.62 -25.54 -37.58
N ASN A 115 -0.20 -24.97 -38.71
CA ASN A 115 0.87 -23.98 -38.73
C ASN A 115 0.43 -22.71 -39.44
N PHE A 116 0.22 -21.65 -38.67
CA PHE A 116 -0.09 -20.29 -39.10
C PHE A 116 1.05 -19.32 -38.74
N TRP A 117 2.28 -19.83 -38.57
CA TRP A 117 3.43 -19.01 -38.20
C TRP A 117 3.60 -17.85 -39.18
N LYS A 118 3.62 -16.61 -38.66
CA LYS A 118 3.65 -15.36 -39.45
C LYS A 118 2.54 -15.18 -40.48
N ALA A 119 1.43 -15.92 -40.39
CA ALA A 119 0.28 -15.66 -41.24
C ALA A 119 -0.32 -14.28 -40.92
N ASN A 120 -0.99 -13.69 -41.91
CA ASN A 120 -1.70 -12.42 -41.75
C ASN A 120 -3.16 -12.59 -42.18
N PHE A 121 -4.08 -12.23 -41.30
CA PHE A 121 -5.51 -12.20 -41.57
C PHE A 121 -6.00 -10.76 -41.60
N SER A 122 -6.23 -10.25 -42.80
CA SER A 122 -6.75 -8.90 -43.00
C SER A 122 -8.24 -8.79 -42.73
N GLY A 123 -9.01 -9.82 -43.12
CA GLY A 123 -10.44 -9.93 -42.82
C GLY A 123 -10.73 -10.59 -41.46
N ASP A 124 -12.00 -10.54 -41.06
CA ASP A 124 -12.48 -11.26 -39.88
C ASP A 124 -12.20 -12.76 -40.00
N THR A 125 -11.71 -13.36 -38.91
CA THR A 125 -11.33 -14.76 -38.85
C THR A 125 -12.09 -15.47 -37.75
N ASN A 126 -12.72 -16.58 -38.11
CA ASN A 126 -13.54 -17.38 -37.21
C ASN A 126 -12.96 -18.79 -37.05
N PHE A 127 -12.42 -19.10 -35.89
CA PHE A 127 -11.99 -20.44 -35.44
C PHE A 127 -12.94 -21.03 -34.39
N ASN A 128 -14.15 -20.50 -34.23
CA ASN A 128 -15.06 -20.96 -33.19
C ASN A 128 -15.30 -22.47 -33.29
N ASN A 129 -15.49 -23.13 -32.15
CA ASN A 129 -15.74 -24.57 -32.08
C ASN A 129 -14.64 -25.46 -32.71
N ALA A 130 -13.49 -24.91 -33.10
CA ALA A 130 -12.43 -25.68 -33.72
C ALA A 130 -11.75 -26.63 -32.71
N ILE A 131 -11.18 -27.72 -33.20
CA ILE A 131 -10.45 -28.70 -32.42
C ILE A 131 -9.08 -28.92 -33.02
N PHE A 132 -8.04 -28.48 -32.32
CA PHE A 132 -6.64 -28.74 -32.67
C PHE A 132 -6.11 -29.87 -31.78
N SER A 133 -6.18 -31.10 -32.28
CA SER A 133 -5.81 -32.30 -31.51
C SER A 133 -4.31 -32.45 -31.28
N ASN A 134 -3.49 -31.70 -32.02
CA ASN A 134 -2.05 -31.58 -31.82
C ASN A 134 -1.66 -30.10 -31.71
N SER A 135 -0.39 -29.78 -31.93
CA SER A 135 0.13 -28.43 -31.80
C SER A 135 -0.41 -27.50 -32.89
N ALA A 136 -0.88 -26.32 -32.48
CA ALA A 136 -1.26 -25.23 -33.36
C ALA A 136 -0.32 -24.03 -33.15
N SER A 137 0.46 -23.67 -34.16
CA SER A 137 1.35 -22.50 -34.11
C SER A 137 0.68 -21.30 -34.77
N PHE A 138 0.54 -20.24 -34.00
CA PHE A 138 0.10 -18.89 -34.38
C PHE A 138 1.19 -17.86 -34.00
N GLU A 139 2.45 -18.29 -33.94
CA GLU A 139 3.53 -17.42 -33.52
C GLU A 139 3.76 -16.34 -34.57
N TYR A 140 3.94 -15.09 -34.13
CA TYR A 140 4.06 -13.92 -35.00
C TYR A 140 2.87 -13.71 -35.97
N VAL A 141 1.73 -14.36 -35.73
CA VAL A 141 0.52 -14.14 -36.53
C VAL A 141 0.05 -12.69 -36.36
N ARG A 142 -0.58 -12.15 -37.40
CA ARG A 142 -1.25 -10.85 -37.34
C ARG A 142 -2.72 -11.02 -37.70
N PHE A 143 -3.61 -10.55 -36.82
CA PHE A 143 -5.04 -10.40 -37.08
C PHE A 143 -5.36 -8.91 -37.16
N ASP A 144 -5.58 -8.39 -38.36
CA ASP A 144 -6.04 -7.00 -38.58
C ASP A 144 -7.55 -6.87 -38.40
N GLY A 145 -8.32 -7.90 -38.81
CA GLY A 145 -9.73 -8.05 -38.50
C GLY A 145 -9.98 -8.68 -37.13
N ASN A 146 -11.25 -8.87 -36.77
CA ASN A 146 -11.59 -9.58 -35.53
C ASN A 146 -11.23 -11.06 -35.63
N ALA A 147 -10.72 -11.64 -34.54
CA ALA A 147 -10.33 -13.04 -34.45
C ALA A 147 -11.11 -13.74 -33.34
N SER A 148 -11.93 -14.72 -33.72
CA SER A 148 -12.77 -15.45 -32.78
C SER A 148 -12.30 -16.89 -32.64
N PHE A 149 -12.08 -17.33 -31.40
CA PHE A 149 -11.70 -18.68 -30.98
C PHE A 149 -12.68 -19.22 -29.93
N MET A 150 -13.89 -18.67 -29.86
CA MET A 150 -14.88 -19.05 -28.88
C MET A 150 -15.17 -20.56 -28.93
N ASP A 151 -15.23 -21.21 -27.76
CA ASP A 151 -15.44 -22.66 -27.62
C ASP A 151 -14.38 -23.55 -28.32
N THR A 152 -13.22 -23.00 -28.69
CA THR A 152 -12.14 -23.77 -29.33
C THR A 152 -11.42 -24.66 -28.33
N SER A 153 -11.08 -25.87 -28.76
CA SER A 153 -10.25 -26.81 -28.00
C SER A 153 -8.86 -26.92 -28.61
N PHE A 154 -7.83 -26.62 -27.83
CA PHE A 154 -6.44 -26.83 -28.22
C PHE A 154 -5.78 -27.88 -27.34
N ASN A 155 -5.02 -28.77 -27.98
CA ASN A 155 -4.05 -29.59 -27.27
C ASN A 155 -2.88 -28.72 -26.80
N LYS A 156 -2.13 -28.14 -27.75
CA LYS A 156 -1.04 -27.18 -27.49
C LYS A 156 -1.17 -26.00 -28.44
N VAL A 157 -0.96 -24.78 -27.96
CA VAL A 157 -1.08 -23.58 -28.79
C VAL A 157 0.00 -22.53 -28.50
N TYR A 158 0.52 -21.93 -29.57
CA TYR A 158 1.59 -20.94 -29.51
C TYR A 158 1.15 -19.64 -30.18
N PHE A 159 0.87 -18.61 -29.41
CA PHE A 159 0.59 -17.23 -29.82
C PHE A 159 1.74 -16.28 -29.44
N ASN A 160 2.95 -16.78 -29.20
CA ASN A 160 4.04 -15.89 -28.84
C ASN A 160 4.36 -14.91 -29.97
N ASP A 161 4.56 -13.65 -29.59
CA ASP A 161 4.76 -12.52 -30.50
C ASP A 161 3.59 -12.29 -31.49
N ALA A 162 2.40 -12.86 -31.25
CA ALA A 162 1.20 -12.61 -32.04
C ALA A 162 0.68 -11.18 -31.87
N ASN A 163 0.01 -10.66 -32.90
CA ASN A 163 -0.61 -9.34 -32.85
C ASN A 163 -2.11 -9.41 -33.20
N PHE A 164 -2.95 -8.97 -32.28
CA PHE A 164 -4.40 -8.86 -32.43
C PHE A 164 -4.79 -7.38 -32.48
N ASN A 165 -4.90 -6.84 -33.69
CA ASN A 165 -5.31 -5.44 -33.90
C ASN A 165 -6.83 -5.28 -33.78
N GLY A 166 -7.59 -6.29 -34.23
CA GLY A 166 -9.02 -6.42 -33.97
C GLY A 166 -9.33 -7.07 -32.62
N GLU A 167 -10.62 -7.24 -32.33
CA GLU A 167 -11.08 -7.95 -31.12
C GLU A 167 -10.67 -9.43 -31.17
N ALA A 168 -10.18 -9.93 -30.03
CA ALA A 168 -9.74 -11.30 -29.86
C ALA A 168 -10.63 -12.02 -28.85
N ASP A 169 -11.48 -12.92 -29.34
CA ASP A 169 -12.45 -13.65 -28.54
C ASP A 169 -11.94 -15.06 -28.24
N PHE A 170 -11.51 -15.29 -27.00
CA PHE A 170 -11.07 -16.58 -26.46
C PHE A 170 -12.05 -17.11 -25.40
N ARG A 171 -13.33 -16.75 -25.47
CA ARG A 171 -14.31 -17.16 -24.45
C ARG A 171 -14.50 -18.67 -24.47
N ARG A 172 -14.51 -19.30 -23.30
CA ARG A 172 -14.73 -20.76 -23.13
C ARG A 172 -13.74 -21.64 -23.91
N ILE A 173 -12.52 -21.17 -24.13
CA ILE A 173 -11.49 -22.05 -24.72
C ILE A 173 -11.09 -23.13 -23.72
N ARG A 174 -10.66 -24.27 -24.26
CA ARG A 174 -10.11 -25.38 -23.47
C ARG A 174 -8.71 -25.68 -23.95
N ILE A 175 -7.73 -25.56 -23.06
CA ILE A 175 -6.34 -25.93 -23.34
C ILE A 175 -6.00 -27.17 -22.51
N SER A 176 -5.74 -28.29 -23.19
CA SER A 176 -5.46 -29.57 -22.51
C SER A 176 -4.01 -29.71 -22.07
N ASN A 177 -3.06 -29.07 -22.76
CA ASN A 177 -1.65 -29.02 -22.38
C ASN A 177 -1.18 -27.56 -22.31
N SER A 178 -0.19 -27.16 -23.12
CA SER A 178 0.47 -25.86 -22.96
C SER A 178 -0.09 -24.79 -23.88
N ALA A 179 -0.25 -23.57 -23.34
CA ALA A 179 -0.52 -22.37 -24.11
C ALA A 179 0.57 -21.31 -23.87
N ASN A 180 1.03 -20.66 -24.94
CA ASN A 180 2.04 -19.61 -24.86
C ASN A 180 1.60 -18.35 -25.61
N PHE A 181 1.27 -17.29 -24.86
CA PHE A 181 0.95 -15.95 -25.33
C PHE A 181 2.08 -14.94 -25.05
N SER A 182 3.29 -15.42 -24.76
CA SER A 182 4.38 -14.54 -24.35
C SER A 182 4.67 -13.48 -25.43
N LYS A 183 4.76 -12.21 -25.02
CA LYS A 183 5.00 -11.05 -25.91
C LYS A 183 3.92 -10.83 -26.98
N ALA A 184 2.76 -11.46 -26.86
CA ALA A 184 1.63 -11.13 -27.72
C ALA A 184 1.14 -9.69 -27.43
N ASN A 185 0.60 -9.03 -28.44
CA ASN A 185 -0.01 -7.72 -28.34
C ASN A 185 -1.49 -7.81 -28.69
N PHE A 186 -2.33 -7.24 -27.83
CA PHE A 186 -3.77 -7.13 -28.00
C PHE A 186 -4.14 -5.64 -28.02
N ASP A 187 -4.28 -5.07 -29.21
CA ASP A 187 -4.73 -3.68 -29.40
C ASP A 187 -6.26 -3.58 -29.39
N GLY A 188 -6.95 -4.64 -29.81
CA GLY A 188 -8.37 -4.84 -29.57
C GLY A 188 -8.67 -5.41 -28.18
N LYS A 189 -9.97 -5.58 -27.88
CA LYS A 189 -10.40 -6.25 -26.64
C LYS A 189 -9.95 -7.72 -26.64
N ALA A 190 -9.58 -8.24 -25.48
CA ALA A 190 -9.21 -9.64 -25.31
C ALA A 190 -10.13 -10.33 -24.29
N MET A 191 -10.96 -11.27 -24.74
CA MET A 191 -11.97 -11.92 -23.89
C MET A 191 -11.61 -13.38 -23.64
N PHE A 192 -11.09 -13.70 -22.45
CA PHE A 192 -10.75 -15.07 -22.03
C PHE A 192 -11.74 -15.67 -21.05
N TRP A 193 -12.82 -14.98 -20.69
CA TRP A 193 -13.70 -15.41 -19.59
C TRP A 193 -14.22 -16.85 -19.77
N ASP A 194 -14.53 -17.52 -18.66
CA ASP A 194 -15.02 -18.91 -18.57
C ASP A 194 -14.15 -19.96 -19.29
N SER A 195 -12.85 -19.70 -19.44
CA SER A 195 -11.90 -20.61 -20.09
C SER A 195 -11.17 -21.52 -19.11
N ASN A 196 -10.72 -22.67 -19.61
CA ASN A 196 -10.02 -23.68 -18.81
C ASN A 196 -8.61 -23.95 -19.36
N PHE A 197 -7.60 -23.71 -18.53
CA PHE A 197 -6.20 -24.04 -18.81
C PHE A 197 -5.77 -25.22 -17.92
N ASN A 198 -5.72 -26.42 -18.49
CA ASN A 198 -5.43 -27.66 -17.75
C ASN A 198 -3.92 -27.92 -17.56
N SER A 199 -3.05 -27.10 -18.14
CA SER A 199 -1.62 -27.10 -17.85
C SER A 199 -1.04 -25.69 -17.97
N SER A 200 0.26 -25.57 -17.71
CA SER A 200 0.91 -24.26 -17.63
C SER A 200 0.67 -23.36 -18.85
N VAL A 201 0.32 -22.10 -18.54
CA VAL A 201 0.09 -21.02 -19.50
C VAL A 201 1.04 -19.85 -19.26
N LYS A 202 1.54 -19.27 -20.36
CA LYS A 202 2.49 -18.16 -20.31
C LYS A 202 1.90 -16.93 -21.00
N PHE A 203 1.71 -15.87 -20.23
CA PHE A 203 1.39 -14.50 -20.65
C PHE A 203 2.58 -13.56 -20.38
N LYS A 204 3.81 -14.07 -20.39
CA LYS A 204 5.00 -13.28 -20.04
C LYS A 204 5.24 -12.15 -21.03
N GLY A 205 5.35 -10.92 -20.54
CA GLY A 205 5.58 -9.75 -21.39
C GLY A 205 4.46 -9.43 -22.38
N VAL A 206 3.26 -9.97 -22.18
CA VAL A 206 2.08 -9.67 -23.02
C VAL A 206 1.67 -8.20 -22.83
N ASN A 207 1.19 -7.56 -23.90
CA ASN A 207 0.61 -6.22 -23.83
C ASN A 207 -0.89 -6.29 -24.16
N PHE A 208 -1.74 -5.99 -23.19
CA PHE A 208 -3.16 -5.72 -23.38
C PHE A 208 -3.37 -4.21 -23.42
N ASN A 209 -3.47 -3.64 -24.61
CA ASN A 209 -3.61 -2.19 -24.80
C ASN A 209 -5.07 -1.71 -24.70
N ASN A 210 -6.02 -2.66 -24.57
CA ASN A 210 -7.45 -2.41 -24.40
C ASN A 210 -8.02 -3.28 -23.26
N TYR A 211 -9.35 -3.31 -23.12
CA TYR A 211 -10.02 -4.14 -22.13
C TYR A 211 -9.65 -5.63 -22.26
N ALA A 212 -9.23 -6.25 -21.16
CA ALA A 212 -8.96 -7.67 -21.06
C ALA A 212 -9.80 -8.30 -19.94
N SER A 213 -10.39 -9.47 -20.20
CA SER A 213 -11.19 -10.18 -19.19
C SER A 213 -10.76 -11.63 -19.09
N PHE A 214 -10.44 -12.04 -17.87
CA PHE A 214 -10.13 -13.40 -17.40
C PHE A 214 -11.13 -13.84 -16.34
N SER A 215 -12.33 -13.25 -16.33
CA SER A 215 -13.31 -13.52 -15.29
C SER A 215 -13.79 -14.97 -15.38
N GLY A 216 -13.90 -15.66 -14.25
CA GLY A 216 -14.31 -17.06 -14.20
C GLY A 216 -13.34 -18.05 -14.87
N VAL A 217 -12.09 -17.65 -15.12
CA VAL A 217 -11.08 -18.54 -15.72
C VAL A 217 -10.51 -19.50 -14.67
N ASP A 218 -10.39 -20.76 -15.04
CA ASP A 218 -9.69 -21.77 -14.24
C ASP A 218 -8.29 -22.03 -14.80
N PHE A 219 -7.27 -21.72 -14.00
CA PHE A 219 -5.87 -22.10 -14.22
C PHE A 219 -5.51 -23.28 -13.31
N TYR A 220 -5.55 -24.50 -13.85
CA TYR A 220 -5.30 -25.73 -13.09
C TYR A 220 -3.80 -26.00 -12.83
N ASP A 221 -2.91 -25.27 -13.49
CA ASP A 221 -1.45 -25.35 -13.35
C ASP A 221 -0.88 -23.91 -13.42
N ASN A 222 0.43 -23.78 -13.27
CA ASN A 222 1.15 -22.51 -13.15
C ASN A 222 0.80 -21.50 -14.26
N ALA A 223 0.33 -20.33 -13.84
CA ALA A 223 0.01 -19.21 -14.71
C ALA A 223 1.04 -18.10 -14.57
N TYR A 224 1.67 -17.72 -15.68
CA TYR A 224 2.78 -16.78 -15.68
C TYR A 224 2.43 -15.48 -16.42
N PHE A 225 2.24 -14.39 -15.68
CA PHE A 225 2.00 -13.04 -16.19
C PHE A 225 3.21 -12.12 -16.03
N ASP A 226 4.40 -12.64 -15.68
CA ASP A 226 5.60 -11.83 -15.44
C ASP A 226 5.85 -10.78 -16.55
N ASN A 227 6.05 -9.52 -16.15
CA ASN A 227 6.25 -8.36 -17.05
C ASN A 227 5.09 -8.05 -18.00
N ALA A 228 3.88 -8.59 -17.75
CA ALA A 228 2.69 -8.23 -18.51
C ALA A 228 2.32 -6.75 -18.28
N LYS A 229 1.69 -6.15 -19.29
CA LYS A 229 1.15 -4.80 -19.23
C LYS A 229 -0.32 -4.81 -19.59
N PHE A 230 -1.14 -4.39 -18.63
CA PHE A 230 -2.57 -4.16 -18.79
C PHE A 230 -2.81 -2.65 -18.87
N GLY A 231 -2.80 -2.11 -20.09
CA GLY A 231 -2.85 -0.67 -20.37
C GLY A 231 -4.21 -0.03 -20.09
N PHE A 232 -5.27 -0.82 -19.98
CA PHE A 232 -6.63 -0.39 -19.68
C PHE A 232 -7.24 -1.24 -18.55
N ARG A 233 -8.57 -1.20 -18.40
CA ARG A 233 -9.32 -2.02 -17.43
C ARG A 233 -9.09 -3.51 -17.66
N THR A 234 -8.77 -4.22 -16.60
CA THR A 234 -8.65 -5.68 -16.62
C THR A 234 -9.52 -6.33 -15.54
N ASN A 235 -10.18 -7.42 -15.89
CA ASN A 235 -11.08 -8.12 -15.00
C ASN A 235 -10.62 -9.57 -14.78
N PHE A 236 -10.18 -9.87 -13.56
CA PHE A 236 -9.86 -11.19 -13.01
C PHE A 236 -10.88 -11.63 -11.95
N ALA A 237 -12.09 -11.06 -11.92
CA ALA A 237 -13.11 -11.46 -10.96
C ALA A 237 -13.49 -12.94 -11.11
N ASP A 238 -13.66 -13.64 -10.00
CA ASP A 238 -14.01 -15.07 -9.95
C ASP A 238 -12.97 -16.01 -10.59
N VAL A 239 -11.73 -15.55 -10.80
CA VAL A 239 -10.65 -16.40 -11.34
C VAL A 239 -10.16 -17.40 -10.28
N ASN A 240 -9.84 -18.62 -10.71
CA ASN A 240 -9.24 -19.64 -9.85
C ASN A 240 -7.84 -20.01 -10.33
N PHE A 241 -6.84 -19.75 -9.49
CA PHE A 241 -5.49 -20.27 -9.66
C PHE A 241 -5.27 -21.45 -8.71
N TYR A 242 -5.21 -22.65 -9.25
CA TYR A 242 -5.04 -23.87 -8.46
C TYR A 242 -3.56 -24.14 -8.10
N GLU A 243 -2.65 -23.65 -8.93
CA GLU A 243 -1.20 -23.67 -8.71
C GLU A 243 -0.65 -22.23 -8.69
N ASN A 244 0.68 -22.07 -8.75
CA ASN A 244 1.31 -20.75 -8.59
C ASN A 244 0.85 -19.75 -9.68
N ALA A 245 0.52 -18.54 -9.24
CA ALA A 245 0.20 -17.40 -10.09
C ALA A 245 1.28 -16.33 -9.94
N LYS A 246 1.99 -16.03 -11.05
CA LYS A 246 3.13 -15.09 -11.02
C LYS A 246 2.80 -13.81 -11.78
N PHE A 247 2.73 -12.70 -11.06
CA PHE A 247 2.50 -11.35 -11.55
C PHE A 247 3.73 -10.46 -11.27
N LEU A 248 4.95 -10.98 -11.42
CA LEU A 248 6.16 -10.22 -11.12
C LEU A 248 6.37 -9.08 -12.13
N ASN A 249 6.64 -7.87 -11.63
CA ASN A 249 6.86 -6.67 -12.46
C ASN A 249 5.70 -6.36 -13.43
N VAL A 250 4.47 -6.70 -13.03
CA VAL A 250 3.29 -6.42 -13.86
C VAL A 250 2.87 -4.96 -13.71
N ILE A 251 2.35 -4.39 -14.79
CA ILE A 251 1.73 -3.07 -14.77
C ILE A 251 0.23 -3.25 -15.00
N PHE A 252 -0.56 -2.90 -13.98
CA PHE A 252 -2.00 -2.77 -14.07
C PHE A 252 -2.40 -1.30 -14.14
N ASN A 253 -3.37 -0.98 -15.00
CA ASN A 253 -4.11 0.26 -14.90
C ASN A 253 -5.23 0.09 -13.85
N GLU A 254 -6.50 0.05 -14.25
CA GLU A 254 -7.60 -0.38 -13.37
C GLU A 254 -7.73 -1.92 -13.42
N THR A 255 -7.79 -2.58 -12.26
CA THR A 255 -7.91 -4.05 -12.19
C THR A 255 -8.84 -4.49 -11.07
N SER A 256 -9.55 -5.60 -11.29
CA SER A 256 -10.32 -6.29 -10.24
C SER A 256 -9.96 -7.77 -10.22
N PHE A 257 -9.69 -8.27 -9.03
CA PHE A 257 -9.52 -9.66 -8.61
C PHE A 257 -10.63 -10.03 -7.61
N MET A 258 -11.78 -9.33 -7.66
CA MET A 258 -12.89 -9.57 -6.75
C MET A 258 -13.30 -11.04 -6.75
N ASN A 259 -13.43 -11.65 -5.57
CA ASN A 259 -13.77 -13.06 -5.39
C ASN A 259 -12.81 -14.05 -6.11
N ALA A 260 -11.59 -13.62 -6.45
CA ALA A 260 -10.56 -14.51 -6.98
C ALA A 260 -10.05 -15.47 -5.89
N THR A 261 -9.61 -16.66 -6.30
CA THR A 261 -9.00 -17.65 -5.39
C THR A 261 -7.60 -18.03 -5.88
N PHE A 262 -6.60 -17.86 -5.01
CA PHE A 262 -5.22 -18.31 -5.22
C PHE A 262 -4.89 -19.43 -4.23
N LYS A 263 -4.92 -20.68 -4.69
CA LYS A 263 -4.75 -21.86 -3.82
C LYS A 263 -3.30 -22.17 -3.46
N ASN A 264 -2.35 -21.58 -4.18
CA ASN A 264 -0.91 -21.70 -3.97
C ASN A 264 -0.26 -20.30 -4.08
N ASP A 265 1.07 -20.20 -4.23
CA ASP A 265 1.78 -18.91 -4.26
C ASP A 265 1.16 -17.89 -5.24
N ALA A 266 0.81 -16.71 -4.74
CA ALA A 266 0.41 -15.54 -5.51
C ALA A 266 1.47 -14.43 -5.42
N LYS A 267 2.27 -14.24 -6.48
CA LYS A 267 3.41 -13.31 -6.45
C LYS A 267 3.13 -12.04 -7.22
N PHE A 268 2.84 -10.97 -6.51
CA PHE A 268 2.66 -9.59 -6.99
C PHE A 268 3.88 -8.70 -6.70
N SER A 269 5.04 -9.28 -6.38
CA SER A 269 6.22 -8.48 -6.03
C SER A 269 6.64 -7.56 -7.19
N ASN A 270 7.01 -6.31 -6.87
CA ASN A 270 7.36 -5.26 -7.83
C ASN A 270 6.23 -4.90 -8.83
N THR A 271 4.97 -5.23 -8.52
CA THR A 271 3.81 -4.87 -9.36
C THR A 271 3.43 -3.41 -9.16
N ILE A 272 3.04 -2.74 -10.25
CA ILE A 272 2.57 -1.36 -10.23
C ILE A 272 1.09 -1.33 -10.63
N PHE A 273 0.25 -0.77 -9.74
CA PHE A 273 -1.17 -0.51 -9.96
C PHE A 273 -1.38 1.00 -10.12
N TYR A 274 -1.57 1.47 -11.36
CA TYR A 274 -1.78 2.89 -11.67
C TYR A 274 -3.21 3.37 -11.39
N GLY A 275 -4.20 2.50 -11.61
CA GLY A 275 -5.61 2.73 -11.33
C GLY A 275 -6.04 2.08 -10.02
N ASN A 276 -7.35 2.05 -9.79
CA ASN A 276 -7.90 1.35 -8.63
C ASN A 276 -7.66 -0.16 -8.77
N ALA A 277 -7.32 -0.80 -7.65
CA ALA A 277 -7.11 -2.25 -7.56
C ALA A 277 -8.09 -2.85 -6.56
N ASP A 278 -8.90 -3.80 -7.01
CA ASP A 278 -9.94 -4.41 -6.22
C ASP A 278 -9.58 -5.88 -5.94
N PHE A 279 -9.36 -6.22 -4.68
CA PHE A 279 -9.10 -7.56 -4.14
C PHE A 279 -10.16 -7.93 -3.09
N ASN A 280 -11.38 -7.38 -3.22
CA ASN A 280 -12.45 -7.68 -2.29
C ASN A 280 -12.83 -9.16 -2.36
N GLU A 281 -13.05 -9.78 -1.21
CA GLU A 281 -13.43 -11.20 -1.10
C GLU A 281 -12.39 -12.17 -1.70
N THR A 282 -11.19 -11.71 -2.08
CA THR A 282 -10.14 -12.58 -2.62
C THR A 282 -9.60 -13.51 -1.54
N GLU A 283 -9.40 -14.78 -1.85
CA GLU A 283 -8.68 -15.72 -0.97
C GLU A 283 -7.26 -15.98 -1.51
N PHE A 284 -6.26 -15.75 -0.67
CA PHE A 284 -4.87 -16.12 -0.93
C PHE A 284 -4.45 -17.27 -0.03
N SER A 285 -3.65 -18.19 -0.55
CA SER A 285 -2.81 -19.08 0.26
C SER A 285 -1.58 -18.29 0.72
N ASP A 286 -0.40 -18.56 0.16
CA ASP A 286 0.80 -17.72 0.29
C ASP A 286 0.74 -16.55 -0.70
N SER A 287 1.10 -15.33 -0.25
CA SER A 287 1.09 -14.16 -1.12
C SER A 287 2.21 -13.18 -0.82
N SER A 288 2.76 -12.57 -1.87
CA SER A 288 3.74 -11.49 -1.76
C SER A 288 3.37 -10.30 -2.64
N PHE A 289 3.17 -9.16 -1.99
CA PHE A 289 3.06 -7.81 -2.52
C PHE A 289 4.33 -6.99 -2.21
N MET A 290 5.45 -7.64 -1.95
CA MET A 290 6.73 -6.99 -1.67
C MET A 290 7.10 -5.99 -2.78
N ASP A 291 7.49 -4.78 -2.40
CA ASP A 291 7.80 -3.68 -3.33
C ASP A 291 6.64 -3.30 -4.29
N ALA A 292 5.41 -3.74 -4.04
CA ALA A 292 4.26 -3.35 -4.86
C ALA A 292 3.90 -1.88 -4.65
N THR A 293 3.47 -1.21 -5.71
CA THR A 293 3.08 0.20 -5.67
C THR A 293 1.64 0.40 -6.13
N PHE A 294 0.81 1.00 -5.28
CA PHE A 294 -0.58 1.34 -5.55
C PHE A 294 -0.73 2.87 -5.64
N TYR A 295 -0.95 3.40 -6.85
CA TYR A 295 -1.10 4.85 -7.07
C TYR A 295 -2.48 5.41 -6.75
N LYS A 296 -3.51 4.55 -6.80
CA LYS A 296 -4.90 4.86 -6.44
C LYS A 296 -5.36 3.92 -5.33
N ASN A 297 -6.66 3.90 -5.07
CA ASN A 297 -7.20 3.13 -3.95
C ASN A 297 -7.04 1.64 -4.21
N VAL A 298 -6.79 0.91 -3.13
CA VAL A 298 -6.79 -0.55 -3.12
C VAL A 298 -7.72 -1.07 -2.03
N ASP A 299 -8.60 -1.98 -2.42
CA ASP A 299 -9.58 -2.61 -1.52
C ASP A 299 -9.26 -4.10 -1.37
N PHE A 300 -8.85 -4.51 -0.18
CA PHE A 300 -8.66 -5.89 0.28
C PHE A 300 -9.76 -6.30 1.26
N MET A 301 -10.93 -5.64 1.25
CA MET A 301 -11.97 -5.93 2.24
C MET A 301 -12.53 -7.33 2.04
N TRP A 302 -12.87 -8.00 3.14
CA TRP A 302 -13.47 -9.34 3.11
C TRP A 302 -12.55 -10.38 2.45
N GLY A 303 -12.64 -11.66 2.82
CA GLY A 303 -11.72 -12.70 2.36
C GLY A 303 -10.53 -12.91 3.29
N LYS A 304 -9.52 -13.65 2.83
CA LYS A 304 -8.48 -14.22 3.70
C LYS A 304 -7.10 -14.30 3.05
N PHE A 305 -6.07 -14.13 3.87
CA PHE A 305 -4.72 -14.65 3.63
C PHE A 305 -4.56 -15.90 4.51
N ASN A 306 -4.50 -17.08 3.89
CA ASN A 306 -4.53 -18.39 4.56
C ASN A 306 -3.14 -18.88 5.00
N GLU A 307 -2.08 -18.42 4.32
CA GLU A 307 -0.68 -18.61 4.73
C GLU A 307 -0.01 -17.23 4.86
N ASP A 308 1.32 -17.17 4.81
CA ASP A 308 2.08 -15.95 5.02
C ASP A 308 1.73 -14.87 3.98
N ALA A 309 1.65 -13.62 4.44
CA ALA A 309 1.33 -12.46 3.60
C ALA A 309 2.39 -11.37 3.73
N ASP A 310 3.12 -11.13 2.64
CA ASP A 310 4.24 -10.19 2.61
C ASP A 310 3.89 -8.91 1.85
N PHE A 311 3.80 -7.79 2.57
CA PHE A 311 3.64 -6.43 2.08
C PHE A 311 4.87 -5.57 2.38
N SER A 312 6.02 -6.18 2.66
CA SER A 312 7.24 -5.43 2.98
C SER A 312 7.63 -4.49 1.84
N ASN A 313 8.05 -3.26 2.19
CA ASN A 313 8.37 -2.18 1.25
C ASN A 313 7.22 -1.77 0.28
N ALA A 314 6.00 -2.26 0.46
CA ALA A 314 4.87 -1.86 -0.37
C ALA A 314 4.54 -0.37 -0.17
N THR A 315 4.18 0.33 -1.25
CA THR A 315 3.82 1.75 -1.22
C THR A 315 2.38 1.96 -1.66
N PHE A 316 1.58 2.55 -0.78
CA PHE A 316 0.18 2.89 -1.01
C PHE A 316 0.01 4.41 -1.07
N TYR A 317 -0.12 4.97 -2.27
CA TYR A 317 -0.38 6.39 -2.47
C TYR A 317 -1.86 6.75 -2.30
N GLY A 318 -2.76 5.86 -2.74
CA GLY A 318 -4.20 5.96 -2.47
C GLY A 318 -4.59 5.34 -1.13
N ASN A 319 -5.89 5.31 -0.84
CA ASN A 319 -6.38 4.65 0.36
C ASN A 319 -6.15 3.14 0.27
N ALA A 320 -5.69 2.52 1.36
CA ALA A 320 -5.54 1.08 1.47
C ALA A 320 -6.54 0.54 2.48
N ASN A 321 -7.44 -0.32 2.03
CA ASN A 321 -8.56 -0.79 2.84
C ASN A 321 -8.48 -2.30 3.06
N PHE A 322 -8.28 -2.70 4.31
CA PHE A 322 -8.23 -4.08 4.79
C PHE A 322 -9.41 -4.40 5.73
N GLU A 323 -10.49 -3.61 5.68
CA GLU A 323 -11.64 -3.78 6.57
C GLU A 323 -12.15 -5.23 6.55
N ARG A 324 -12.32 -5.83 7.74
CA ARG A 324 -12.82 -7.21 7.90
C ARG A 324 -12.00 -8.29 7.18
N ARG A 325 -10.74 -8.02 6.88
CA ARG A 325 -9.79 -9.01 6.36
C ARG A 325 -9.31 -9.95 7.47
N ILE A 326 -8.98 -11.19 7.12
CA ILE A 326 -8.38 -12.16 8.06
C ILE A 326 -7.01 -12.58 7.54
N PHE A 327 -5.99 -12.44 8.40
CA PHE A 327 -4.65 -12.98 8.23
C PHE A 327 -4.49 -14.17 9.17
N THR A 328 -4.38 -15.38 8.64
CA THR A 328 -4.35 -16.61 9.47
C THR A 328 -2.95 -16.96 9.96
N LYS A 329 -1.91 -16.54 9.23
CA LYS A 329 -0.48 -16.75 9.49
C LYS A 329 0.26 -15.42 9.54
N TYR A 330 1.59 -15.48 9.55
CA TYR A 330 2.44 -14.31 9.70
C TYR A 330 2.17 -13.29 8.60
N SER A 331 2.10 -12.02 8.97
CA SER A 331 1.92 -10.92 8.03
C SER A 331 2.98 -9.86 8.22
N ASP A 332 3.65 -9.51 7.13
CA ASP A 332 4.76 -8.56 7.13
C ASP A 332 4.37 -7.29 6.39
N PHE A 333 4.43 -6.15 7.06
CA PHE A 333 4.27 -4.82 6.48
C PHE A 333 5.55 -3.99 6.68
N GLN A 334 6.67 -4.60 7.05
CA GLN A 334 7.89 -3.87 7.38
C GLN A 334 8.27 -2.90 6.26
N GLU A 335 8.61 -1.67 6.66
CA GLU A 335 9.04 -0.58 5.75
C GLU A 335 7.99 -0.19 4.68
N ALA A 336 6.74 -0.65 4.80
CA ALA A 336 5.64 -0.18 3.97
C ALA A 336 5.36 1.31 4.19
N ASN A 337 4.83 1.96 3.16
CA ASN A 337 4.51 3.39 3.19
C ASN A 337 3.05 3.62 2.77
N PHE A 338 2.22 4.05 3.72
CA PHE A 338 0.84 4.45 3.51
C PHE A 338 0.77 5.98 3.43
N SER A 339 0.77 6.53 2.21
CA SER A 339 0.75 7.98 2.00
C SER A 339 -0.65 8.59 2.19
N SER A 340 -1.70 7.77 2.08
CA SER A 340 -3.09 8.13 2.40
C SER A 340 -3.60 7.28 3.58
N ASN A 341 -4.92 7.22 3.76
CA ASN A 341 -5.53 6.48 4.86
C ASN A 341 -5.33 4.97 4.72
N ALA A 342 -5.07 4.31 5.85
CA ALA A 342 -4.96 2.86 5.97
C ALA A 342 -6.03 2.35 6.94
N ASP A 343 -6.92 1.50 6.46
CA ASP A 343 -8.06 1.01 7.24
C ASP A 343 -7.91 -0.49 7.52
N PHE A 344 -7.76 -0.85 8.79
CA PHE A 344 -7.72 -2.23 9.31
C PHE A 344 -8.90 -2.50 10.25
N THR A 345 -9.97 -1.71 10.13
CA THR A 345 -11.15 -1.83 10.99
C THR A 345 -11.72 -3.24 10.91
N ARG A 346 -11.95 -3.88 12.07
CA ARG A 346 -12.48 -5.26 12.18
C ARG A 346 -11.64 -6.33 11.48
N THR A 347 -10.37 -6.04 11.17
CA THR A 347 -9.42 -7.06 10.69
C THR A 347 -9.05 -8.02 11.83
N THR A 348 -8.76 -9.27 11.50
CA THR A 348 -8.24 -10.26 12.46
C THR A 348 -6.87 -10.76 12.00
N PHE A 349 -5.88 -10.68 12.88
CA PHE A 349 -4.57 -11.28 12.74
C PHE A 349 -4.46 -12.45 13.72
N ASN A 350 -4.50 -13.68 13.22
CA ASN A 350 -4.45 -14.90 14.03
C ASN A 350 -3.02 -15.31 14.41
N ASP A 351 -2.00 -14.69 13.78
CA ASP A 351 -0.58 -14.87 14.07
C ASP A 351 0.09 -13.48 14.16
N SER A 352 1.40 -13.46 14.37
CA SER A 352 2.18 -12.25 14.56
C SER A 352 2.16 -11.36 13.33
N VAL A 353 2.14 -10.04 13.56
CA VAL A 353 2.16 -9.02 12.50
C VAL A 353 3.27 -8.01 12.72
N ASN A 354 3.99 -7.69 11.65
CA ASN A 354 5.13 -6.79 11.66
C ASN A 354 4.82 -5.49 10.89
N PHE A 355 4.48 -4.42 11.61
CA PHE A 355 4.44 -3.04 11.13
C PHE A 355 5.74 -2.26 11.43
N GLY A 356 6.87 -2.95 11.51
CA GLY A 356 8.17 -2.36 11.80
C GLY A 356 8.56 -1.30 10.78
N SER A 357 8.92 -0.10 11.25
CA SER A 357 9.41 0.99 10.39
C SER A 357 8.42 1.45 9.30
N VAL A 358 7.12 1.17 9.49
CA VAL A 358 6.07 1.65 8.58
C VAL A 358 5.86 3.15 8.70
N ASN A 359 5.60 3.81 7.58
CA ASN A 359 5.22 5.22 7.56
C ASN A 359 3.73 5.38 7.23
N PHE A 360 2.92 5.77 8.23
CA PHE A 360 1.51 6.11 8.06
C PHE A 360 1.37 7.64 7.97
N SER A 361 1.16 8.15 6.75
CA SER A 361 1.02 9.59 6.50
C SER A 361 -0.43 10.08 6.56
N GLY A 362 -1.40 9.17 6.36
CA GLY A 362 -2.84 9.42 6.53
C GLY A 362 -3.36 8.98 7.90
N ASP A 363 -4.69 8.95 8.03
CA ASP A 363 -5.33 8.36 9.22
C ASP A 363 -5.17 6.83 9.20
N THR A 364 -4.96 6.22 10.36
CA THR A 364 -4.81 4.77 10.51
C THR A 364 -5.87 4.22 11.45
N LEU A 365 -6.69 3.30 10.95
CA LEU A 365 -7.85 2.79 11.68
C LEU A 365 -7.62 1.33 12.07
N PHE A 366 -7.51 1.05 13.37
CA PHE A 366 -7.47 -0.30 13.95
C PHE A 366 -8.69 -0.56 14.87
N SER A 367 -9.79 0.15 14.60
CA SER A 367 -11.02 0.05 15.38
C SER A 367 -11.58 -1.37 15.30
N HIS A 368 -11.85 -2.00 16.44
CA HIS A 368 -12.32 -3.39 16.52
C HIS A 368 -11.37 -4.44 15.89
N THR A 369 -10.09 -4.12 15.68
CA THR A 369 -9.12 -5.09 15.17
C THR A 369 -8.71 -6.07 16.27
N ARG A 370 -8.51 -7.33 15.91
CA ARG A 370 -8.05 -8.38 16.82
C ARG A 370 -6.68 -8.92 16.41
N PHE A 371 -5.77 -9.00 17.38
CA PHE A 371 -4.43 -9.56 17.26
C PHE A 371 -4.27 -10.69 18.29
N ASP A 372 -4.21 -11.94 17.81
CA ASP A 372 -4.09 -13.12 18.67
C ASP A 372 -2.67 -13.30 19.22
N GLU A 373 -1.67 -12.89 18.44
CA GLU A 373 -0.24 -12.99 18.78
C GLU A 373 0.42 -11.61 18.86
N ASN A 374 1.70 -11.50 18.51
CA ASN A 374 2.47 -10.26 18.70
C ASN A 374 2.15 -9.21 17.63
N LEU A 375 1.85 -7.99 18.08
CA LEU A 375 1.75 -6.79 17.25
C LEU A 375 3.03 -5.96 17.39
N TYR A 376 3.83 -5.87 16.32
CA TYR A 376 5.08 -5.12 16.34
C TYR A 376 5.02 -3.86 15.47
N PHE A 377 5.21 -2.68 16.06
CA PHE A 377 5.28 -1.39 15.37
C PHE A 377 6.71 -0.86 15.23
N GLY A 378 7.67 -1.35 16.03
CA GLY A 378 9.08 -0.96 15.96
C GLY A 378 9.29 0.57 15.94
N THR A 379 9.91 1.08 14.87
CA THR A 379 10.16 2.52 14.65
C THR A 379 9.17 3.20 13.71
N SER A 380 7.98 2.61 13.54
CA SER A 380 6.92 3.19 12.70
C SER A 380 6.51 4.59 13.14
N LYS A 381 5.93 5.33 12.19
CA LYS A 381 5.52 6.72 12.36
C LYS A 381 4.06 6.88 11.96
N PHE A 382 3.34 7.66 12.75
CA PHE A 382 1.98 8.08 12.49
C PHE A 382 1.95 9.60 12.37
N ALA A 383 1.68 10.12 11.16
CA ALA A 383 1.68 11.55 10.90
C ALA A 383 0.34 12.22 11.23
N LYS A 384 -0.76 11.45 11.25
CA LYS A 384 -2.10 11.90 11.61
C LYS A 384 -2.69 11.04 12.73
N HIS A 385 -4.00 10.80 12.71
CA HIS A 385 -4.70 10.13 13.78
C HIS A 385 -4.57 8.61 13.67
N VAL A 386 -4.32 7.95 14.79
CA VAL A 386 -4.44 6.49 14.92
C VAL A 386 -5.57 6.13 15.88
N PHE A 387 -6.48 5.29 15.41
CA PHE A 387 -7.67 4.85 16.13
C PHE A 387 -7.49 3.40 16.58
N PHE A 388 -7.54 3.17 17.89
CA PHE A 388 -7.42 1.85 18.51
C PHE A 388 -8.65 1.51 19.38
N ASP A 389 -9.79 2.15 19.12
CA ASP A 389 -11.01 1.90 19.89
C ASP A 389 -11.44 0.44 19.75
N ASN A 390 -11.71 -0.21 20.88
CA ASN A 390 -12.10 -1.62 20.96
C ASN A 390 -11.10 -2.60 20.28
N ILE A 391 -9.81 -2.28 20.25
CA ILE A 391 -8.78 -3.23 19.84
C ILE A 391 -8.66 -4.38 20.85
N GLU A 392 -8.39 -5.58 20.35
CA GLU A 392 -7.99 -6.74 21.14
C GLU A 392 -6.54 -7.13 20.79
N PHE A 393 -5.62 -7.08 21.75
CA PHE A 393 -4.24 -7.55 21.56
C PHE A 393 -3.70 -8.22 22.83
N ASN A 394 -2.83 -9.21 22.65
CA ASN A 394 -2.11 -9.84 23.76
C ASN A 394 -0.83 -9.06 24.12
N LYS A 395 0.01 -8.78 23.11
CA LYS A 395 1.26 -8.02 23.26
C LYS A 395 1.46 -7.04 22.12
N ILE A 396 1.73 -5.78 22.47
CA ILE A 396 2.08 -4.72 21.52
C ILE A 396 3.51 -4.23 21.79
N THR A 397 4.35 -4.20 20.76
CA THR A 397 5.69 -3.62 20.83
C THR A 397 5.72 -2.34 20.02
N VAL A 398 5.66 -1.20 20.72
CA VAL A 398 5.61 0.14 20.14
C VAL A 398 6.44 1.09 20.99
N ARG A 399 6.87 2.22 20.42
CA ARG A 399 7.48 3.31 21.18
C ARG A 399 6.45 4.40 21.43
N TRP A 400 6.32 4.85 22.67
CA TRP A 400 5.40 5.92 23.04
C TRP A 400 5.60 7.19 22.21
N ASP A 401 6.85 7.53 21.89
CA ASP A 401 7.17 8.69 21.05
C ASP A 401 6.55 8.63 19.65
N SER A 402 6.30 7.44 19.11
CA SER A 402 5.62 7.27 17.81
C SER A 402 4.11 7.48 17.91
N LEU A 403 3.51 7.26 19.07
CA LEU A 403 2.05 7.30 19.27
C LEU A 403 1.56 8.62 19.88
N LYS A 404 2.34 9.25 20.77
CA LYS A 404 1.86 10.31 21.68
C LYS A 404 1.10 11.47 21.01
N ASP A 405 1.50 11.85 19.79
CA ASP A 405 0.91 12.98 19.07
C ASP A 405 -0.22 12.55 18.11
N ALA A 406 -0.26 11.26 17.76
CA ALA A 406 -1.19 10.67 16.79
C ALA A 406 -2.38 9.96 17.46
N LEU A 407 -2.18 9.42 18.67
CA LEU A 407 -3.14 8.56 19.34
C LEU A 407 -4.43 9.30 19.70
N VAL A 408 -5.53 8.85 19.11
CA VAL A 408 -6.87 9.30 19.46
C VAL A 408 -7.22 8.78 20.84
N TYR A 409 -7.91 9.59 21.65
CA TYR A 409 -8.21 9.22 23.02
C TYR A 409 -9.25 8.10 23.10
N ASP A 410 -8.86 6.99 23.75
CA ASP A 410 -9.72 5.88 24.14
C ASP A 410 -9.28 5.36 25.52
N GLU A 411 -10.14 5.46 26.53
CA GLU A 411 -9.81 5.15 27.92
C GLU A 411 -9.32 3.70 28.08
N LEU A 412 -9.98 2.75 27.42
CA LEU A 412 -9.67 1.32 27.54
C LEU A 412 -8.30 1.01 26.94
N PHE A 413 -8.02 1.53 25.74
CA PHE A 413 -6.73 1.35 25.08
C PHE A 413 -5.57 1.94 25.88
N TYR A 414 -5.72 3.15 26.44
CA TYR A 414 -4.67 3.73 27.29
C TYR A 414 -4.33 2.83 28.47
N VAL A 415 -5.34 2.30 29.17
CA VAL A 415 -5.13 1.39 30.31
C VAL A 415 -4.43 0.11 29.88
N GLN A 416 -4.84 -0.49 28.76
CA GLN A 416 -4.19 -1.69 28.21
C GLN A 416 -2.74 -1.42 27.79
N LEU A 417 -2.48 -0.31 27.11
CA LEU A 417 -1.14 0.07 26.62
C LEU A 417 -0.18 0.35 27.78
N ILE A 418 -0.61 1.08 28.81
CA ILE A 418 0.20 1.33 30.02
C ILE A 418 0.54 0.03 30.73
N LYS A 419 -0.42 -0.90 30.83
CA LYS A 419 -0.18 -2.23 31.39
C LYS A 419 0.86 -2.98 30.56
N ASN A 420 0.72 -3.01 29.23
CA ASN A 420 1.68 -3.63 28.34
C ASN A 420 3.11 -3.06 28.49
N PHE A 421 3.25 -1.74 28.61
CA PHE A 421 4.57 -1.12 28.85
C PHE A 421 5.18 -1.58 30.18
N ASN A 422 4.39 -1.63 31.26
CA ASN A 422 4.87 -2.12 32.55
C ASN A 422 5.27 -3.60 32.49
N ASP A 423 4.44 -4.44 31.86
CA ASP A 423 4.69 -5.88 31.72
C ASP A 423 5.97 -6.15 30.88
N ASN A 424 6.31 -5.24 29.96
CA ASN A 424 7.55 -5.29 29.15
C ASN A 424 8.75 -4.56 29.80
N GLY A 425 8.63 -4.00 31.00
CA GLY A 425 9.69 -3.25 31.68
C GLY A 425 9.98 -1.86 31.08
N GLN A 426 9.11 -1.34 30.21
CA GLN A 426 9.19 -0.01 29.60
C GLN A 426 8.58 1.07 30.51
N PHE A 427 9.10 1.20 31.74
CA PHE A 427 8.48 2.02 32.77
C PHE A 427 8.43 3.52 32.44
N GLU A 428 9.42 4.05 31.73
CA GLU A 428 9.44 5.46 31.30
C GLU A 428 8.29 5.74 30.31
N GLU A 429 8.08 4.84 29.34
CA GLU A 429 6.98 4.95 28.37
C GLU A 429 5.62 4.80 29.07
N ALA A 430 5.51 3.89 30.04
CA ALA A 430 4.31 3.71 30.85
C ALA A 430 3.91 4.99 31.60
N ASP A 431 4.88 5.69 32.20
CA ASP A 431 4.63 6.94 32.91
C ASP A 431 4.17 8.06 31.97
N ASP A 432 4.85 8.23 30.84
CA ASP A 432 4.53 9.30 29.91
C ASP A 432 3.15 9.08 29.28
N ALA A 433 2.80 7.83 28.95
CA ALA A 433 1.47 7.44 28.51
C ALA A 433 0.41 7.70 29.60
N ASN A 434 0.68 7.31 30.85
CA ASN A 434 -0.22 7.54 31.99
C ASN A 434 -0.43 9.04 32.29
N TYR A 435 0.62 9.85 32.17
CA TYR A 435 0.54 11.30 32.31
C TYR A 435 -0.39 11.91 31.23
N GLN A 436 -0.25 11.49 29.97
CA GLN A 436 -1.11 11.97 28.89
C GLN A 436 -2.55 11.50 29.05
N TYR A 437 -2.76 10.23 29.39
CA TYR A 437 -4.06 9.64 29.69
C TYR A 437 -4.85 10.49 30.70
N ARG A 438 -4.26 10.73 31.88
CA ARG A 438 -4.89 11.53 32.96
C ARG A 438 -5.21 12.95 32.51
N ARG A 439 -4.33 13.57 31.73
CA ARG A 439 -4.53 14.93 31.21
C ARG A 439 -5.69 15.00 30.21
N GLN A 440 -5.90 13.97 29.39
CA GLN A 440 -7.03 13.93 28.45
C GLN A 440 -8.34 13.66 29.17
N ARG A 441 -8.36 12.67 30.08
CA ARG A 441 -9.52 12.38 30.94
C ARG A 441 -10.01 13.62 31.70
N GLN A 442 -9.07 14.40 32.24
CA GLN A 442 -9.40 15.67 32.92
C GLN A 442 -10.12 16.68 32.00
N LYS A 443 -9.75 16.76 30.72
CA LYS A 443 -10.42 17.66 29.77
C LYS A 443 -11.84 17.21 29.46
N GLU A 444 -12.06 15.90 29.33
CA GLU A 444 -13.39 15.33 29.11
C GLU A 444 -14.29 15.54 30.32
N GLU A 445 -13.81 15.23 31.53
CA GLU A 445 -14.54 15.47 32.77
C GLU A 445 -14.90 16.96 32.94
N PHE A 446 -13.99 17.88 32.59
CA PHE A 446 -14.27 19.32 32.59
C PHE A 446 -15.41 19.72 31.65
N SER A 447 -15.46 19.14 30.44
CA SER A 447 -16.49 19.46 29.46
C SER A 447 -17.91 19.10 29.97
N LEU A 448 -18.02 18.02 30.75
CA LEU A 448 -19.26 17.52 31.33
C LEU A 448 -19.78 18.37 32.51
N ILE A 449 -18.90 19.10 33.20
CA ILE A 449 -19.24 19.95 34.36
C ILE A 449 -20.07 21.20 33.94
N SER A 450 -20.14 21.52 32.65
CA SER A 450 -20.86 22.69 32.13
C SER A 450 -22.39 22.66 32.31
N GLY A 451 -22.98 21.54 32.73
CA GLY A 451 -24.38 21.44 33.16
C GLY A 451 -24.51 21.31 34.68
N PHE A 452 -25.12 22.30 35.35
CA PHE A 452 -25.33 22.26 36.81
C PHE A 452 -26.34 21.16 37.22
N SER A 453 -25.86 20.08 37.84
CA SER A 453 -26.66 19.05 38.49
C SER A 453 -25.96 18.55 39.77
N LEU A 454 -26.63 17.81 40.67
CA LEU A 454 -25.97 17.30 41.89
C LEU A 454 -24.82 16.30 41.58
N SER A 455 -24.87 15.61 40.42
CA SER A 455 -23.78 14.76 39.97
C SER A 455 -22.57 15.57 39.47
N SER A 456 -22.78 16.82 39.03
CA SER A 456 -21.70 17.69 38.57
C SER A 456 -20.80 18.18 39.72
N TRP A 457 -21.27 18.19 40.97
CA TRP A 457 -20.44 18.51 42.13
C TRP A 457 -19.39 17.42 42.43
N PHE A 458 -19.78 16.14 42.40
CA PHE A 458 -18.83 15.04 42.59
C PHE A 458 -17.79 14.99 41.48
N SER A 459 -18.20 15.17 40.22
CA SER A 459 -17.29 15.29 39.06
C SER A 459 -16.39 16.51 39.16
N PHE A 460 -16.86 17.62 39.74
CA PHE A 460 -16.04 18.80 39.98
C PHE A 460 -14.95 18.56 41.02
N VAL A 461 -15.27 17.87 42.13
CA VAL A 461 -14.29 17.54 43.16
C VAL A 461 -13.21 16.59 42.61
N SER A 462 -13.59 15.53 41.89
CA SER A 462 -12.61 14.61 41.27
C SER A 462 -11.70 15.32 40.27
N TRP A 463 -12.29 16.15 39.40
CA TRP A 463 -11.54 16.98 38.47
C TRP A 463 -10.57 17.93 39.18
N ALA A 464 -11.01 18.57 40.28
CA ALA A 464 -10.19 19.52 41.03
C ALA A 464 -9.04 18.82 41.77
N GLU A 465 -9.26 17.63 42.32
CA GLU A 465 -8.21 16.80 42.91
C GLU A 465 -7.16 16.38 41.87
N ASP A 466 -7.60 15.90 40.70
CA ASP A 466 -6.68 15.55 39.62
C ASP A 466 -5.94 16.78 39.08
N ALA A 467 -6.61 17.94 38.98
CA ALA A 467 -5.97 19.21 38.61
C ALA A 467 -4.88 19.61 39.61
N PHE A 468 -5.16 19.47 40.90
CA PHE A 468 -4.24 19.79 41.97
C PHE A 468 -3.01 18.87 41.92
N MET A 469 -3.21 17.56 41.74
CA MET A 469 -2.13 16.58 41.59
C MET A 469 -1.27 16.83 40.36
N TRP A 470 -1.88 17.23 39.25
CA TRP A 470 -1.17 17.65 38.04
C TRP A 470 -0.25 18.84 38.29
N ILE A 471 -0.80 19.93 38.87
CA ILE A 471 -0.05 21.17 39.13
C ILE A 471 1.13 20.90 40.05
N ILE A 472 0.89 20.20 41.16
CA ILE A 472 1.88 20.11 42.24
C ILE A 472 2.95 19.06 41.96
N CYS A 473 2.57 17.89 41.46
CA CYS A 473 3.49 16.76 41.37
C CYS A 473 3.45 16.00 40.03
N GLY A 474 2.74 16.51 39.02
CA GLY A 474 2.61 15.85 37.73
C GLY A 474 2.07 14.43 37.85
N TYR A 475 1.04 14.25 38.68
CA TYR A 475 0.45 12.94 39.04
C TYR A 475 1.42 11.96 39.73
N GLY A 476 2.50 12.46 40.31
CA GLY A 476 3.51 11.63 40.96
C GLY A 476 4.61 11.12 40.04
N LEU A 477 4.53 11.44 38.74
CA LEU A 477 5.38 10.87 37.68
C LEU A 477 6.50 11.83 37.24
N LYS A 478 6.39 13.13 37.54
CA LYS A 478 7.34 14.16 37.07
C LYS A 478 8.00 14.89 38.24
N PRO A 479 9.18 14.46 38.72
CA PRO A 479 9.83 15.03 39.92
C PRO A 479 10.24 16.50 39.76
N PHE A 480 10.34 17.00 38.52
CA PHE A 480 10.61 18.43 38.29
C PHE A 480 9.38 19.33 38.51
N HIS A 481 8.14 18.81 38.52
CA HIS A 481 6.95 19.62 38.81
C HIS A 481 6.95 20.17 40.26
N PRO A 482 7.16 19.34 41.31
CA PRO A 482 7.28 19.84 42.68
C PRO A 482 8.40 20.88 42.85
N LEU A 483 9.54 20.70 42.18
CA LEU A 483 10.63 21.67 42.21
C LEU A 483 10.20 23.02 41.62
N PHE A 484 9.56 22.99 40.46
CA PHE A 484 9.07 24.20 39.79
C PHE A 484 8.00 24.91 40.64
N VAL A 485 7.03 24.17 41.18
CA VAL A 485 6.02 24.72 42.08
C VAL A 485 6.64 25.30 43.34
N GLY A 486 7.65 24.63 43.91
CA GLY A 486 8.40 25.14 45.04
C GLY A 486 9.08 26.48 44.73
N VAL A 487 9.73 26.60 43.57
CA VAL A 487 10.32 27.88 43.11
C VAL A 487 9.24 28.96 42.96
N MET A 488 8.08 28.64 42.38
CA MET A 488 6.97 29.59 42.23
C MET A 488 6.41 30.06 43.58
N ILE A 489 6.27 29.16 44.55
CA ILE A 489 5.85 29.49 45.93
C ILE A 489 6.87 30.43 46.57
N VAL A 490 8.16 30.11 46.49
CA VAL A 490 9.24 30.97 47.03
C VAL A 490 9.22 32.36 46.38
N LEU A 491 9.04 32.45 45.05
CA LEU A 491 8.96 33.74 44.37
C LEU A 491 7.73 34.56 44.79
N PHE A 492 6.58 33.90 44.96
CA PHE A 492 5.33 34.53 45.40
C PHE A 492 5.46 35.10 46.83
N PHE A 493 5.92 34.30 47.79
CA PHE A 493 6.12 34.75 49.17
C PHE A 493 7.24 35.77 49.30
N SER A 494 8.26 35.68 48.46
CA SER A 494 9.32 36.69 48.37
C SER A 494 8.80 38.06 47.88
N CYS A 495 7.82 38.11 46.97
CA CYS A 495 7.22 39.38 46.53
C CYS A 495 6.26 39.98 47.56
N THR A 496 5.51 39.15 48.30
CA THR A 496 4.61 39.63 49.36
C THR A 496 5.40 40.12 50.57
N SER A 497 6.49 39.44 50.93
CA SER A 497 7.38 39.79 52.03
C SER A 497 8.24 41.05 51.76
N TYR A 498 8.44 41.41 50.47
CA TYR A 498 9.14 42.64 50.09
C TYR A 498 8.43 43.90 50.62
N LYS A 499 7.09 43.88 50.73
CA LYS A 499 6.32 44.99 51.32
C LYS A 499 6.42 45.07 52.85
N THR A 500 6.91 44.03 53.51
CA THR A 500 6.88 43.87 54.98
C THR A 500 8.25 43.82 55.64
N GLN A 501 9.29 44.19 54.90
CA GLN A 501 10.71 44.05 55.25
C GLN A 501 11.13 44.66 56.61
N ASN A 502 10.36 45.60 57.16
CA ASN A 502 10.63 46.22 58.46
C ASN A 502 10.19 45.39 59.69
N ASN A 503 9.57 44.21 59.53
CA ASN A 503 8.89 43.49 60.63
C ASN A 503 9.34 42.04 60.89
N LEU A 504 10.42 41.55 60.25
CA LEU A 504 10.91 40.17 60.39
C LEU A 504 12.26 40.10 61.13
N PHE A 505 12.36 39.24 62.16
CA PHE A 505 13.59 39.01 62.94
C PHE A 505 14.15 37.60 62.71
N TRP A 506 15.48 37.52 62.69
CA TRP A 506 16.25 36.28 62.56
C TRP A 506 16.74 35.80 63.92
N ASP A 507 16.57 34.51 64.20
CA ASP A 507 17.17 33.83 65.35
C ASP A 507 18.23 32.85 64.81
N LEU A 508 19.47 33.30 64.63
CA LEU A 508 20.59 32.48 64.14
C LEU A 508 21.62 32.35 65.24
N ASN A 509 21.98 31.11 65.56
CA ASN A 509 23.04 30.76 66.51
C ASN A 509 24.37 31.42 66.07
N GLU A 510 24.99 32.23 66.94
CA GLU A 510 25.99 33.28 66.62
C GLU A 510 27.21 32.82 65.77
N ARG A 511 27.53 31.52 65.73
CA ARG A 511 28.73 31.00 65.02
C ARG A 511 28.59 30.80 63.50
N LYS A 512 27.40 30.90 62.90
CA LYS A 512 27.20 30.82 61.42
C LYS A 512 27.13 32.19 60.71
N SER A 513 27.16 33.30 61.47
CA SER A 513 26.94 34.69 61.03
C SER A 513 27.95 35.19 59.98
N ASP A 514 29.25 34.99 60.19
CA ASP A 514 30.29 35.61 59.34
C ASP A 514 30.40 35.03 57.93
N LYS A 515 30.18 33.71 57.78
CA LYS A 515 30.17 33.04 56.46
C LYS A 515 28.95 33.49 55.65
N LEU A 516 27.82 33.68 56.32
CA LEU A 516 26.57 34.15 55.72
C LEU A 516 26.68 35.62 55.28
N ASN A 517 27.27 36.48 56.11
CA ASN A 517 27.51 37.89 55.79
C ASN A 517 28.43 38.08 54.57
N ARG A 518 29.44 37.22 54.40
CA ARG A 518 30.28 37.21 53.18
C ARG A 518 29.48 36.84 51.93
N ILE A 519 28.64 35.82 51.99
CA ILE A 519 27.79 35.40 50.85
C ILE A 519 26.79 36.51 50.49
N ILE A 520 26.14 37.12 51.49
CA ILE A 520 25.22 38.24 51.31
C ILE A 520 25.90 39.43 50.58
N SER A 521 27.17 39.70 50.89
CA SER A 521 27.94 40.79 50.24
C SER A 521 28.33 40.52 48.78
N TYR A 522 28.50 39.27 48.38
CA TYR A 522 28.75 38.90 46.98
C TYR A 522 27.48 39.02 46.14
N PHE A 523 26.34 38.58 46.68
CA PHE A 523 25.05 38.63 45.99
C PHE A 523 24.42 40.03 45.95
N SER A 524 24.69 40.91 46.93
CA SER A 524 24.27 42.31 46.90
C SER A 524 24.89 43.09 45.73
N ARG A 525 26.15 42.78 45.38
CA ARG A 525 26.82 43.35 44.19
C ARG A 525 26.22 42.85 42.88
N PHE A 526 25.81 41.59 42.84
CA PHE A 526 25.16 40.98 41.66
C PHE A 526 23.76 41.56 41.40
N THR A 527 22.95 41.73 42.46
CA THR A 527 21.62 42.35 42.38
C THR A 527 21.69 43.82 41.95
N GLN A 528 22.69 44.57 42.40
CA GLN A 528 22.93 45.95 41.92
C GLN A 528 23.17 46.02 40.40
N LYS A 529 23.79 44.96 39.84
CA LYS A 529 24.04 44.81 38.39
C LYS A 529 22.75 44.50 37.63
N ILE A 530 21.91 43.58 38.14
CA ILE A 530 20.61 43.26 37.53
C ILE A 530 19.66 44.47 37.57
N ASN A 531 19.58 45.17 38.70
CA ASN A 531 18.69 46.33 38.90
C ASN A 531 19.00 47.53 37.97
N LYS A 532 20.22 47.59 37.43
CA LYS A 532 20.64 48.58 36.42
C LYS A 532 20.13 48.26 35.01
N ILE A 533 19.81 47.01 34.72
CA ILE A 533 19.44 46.50 33.39
C ILE A 533 17.91 46.27 33.31
N THR A 534 17.20 46.26 34.45
CA THR A 534 15.74 46.04 34.50
C THR A 534 14.95 47.33 34.21
N PRO A 535 13.98 47.32 33.26
CA PRO A 535 13.08 48.46 33.00
C PRO A 535 12.30 48.88 34.25
N ALA A 536 11.98 50.17 34.37
CA ALA A 536 11.33 50.73 35.56
C ALA A 536 9.98 50.07 35.93
N CYS A 537 9.22 49.57 34.94
CA CYS A 537 7.95 48.87 35.14
C CYS A 537 8.11 47.47 35.77
N LEU A 538 9.27 46.83 35.64
CA LEU A 538 9.56 45.48 36.16
C LEU A 538 10.24 45.51 37.54
N LYS A 539 10.66 46.68 38.03
CA LYS A 539 11.33 46.83 39.34
C LYS A 539 10.44 46.45 40.53
N ILE A 540 9.12 46.47 40.38
CA ILE A 540 8.15 46.05 41.41
C ILE A 540 8.09 44.52 41.56
N PHE A 541 8.52 43.77 40.53
CA PHE A 541 8.45 42.30 40.46
C PHE A 541 9.77 41.60 40.74
N VAL A 542 10.86 42.33 41.02
CA VAL A 542 12.14 41.74 41.40
C VAL A 542 12.22 41.74 42.92
N PRO A 543 12.06 40.59 43.59
CA PRO A 543 12.20 40.55 45.04
C PRO A 543 13.61 40.96 45.45
N SER A 544 13.74 41.70 46.55
CA SER A 544 15.06 41.93 47.14
C SER A 544 15.68 40.58 47.55
N TRP A 545 16.99 40.44 47.42
CA TRP A 545 17.69 39.18 47.75
C TRP A 545 17.40 38.72 49.19
N CYS A 546 17.27 39.67 50.12
CA CYS A 546 16.86 39.38 51.49
C CYS A 546 15.47 38.75 51.56
N SER A 547 14.49 39.25 50.79
CA SER A 547 13.13 38.69 50.74
C SER A 547 13.11 37.28 50.14
N PHE A 548 13.89 37.06 49.08
CA PHE A 548 14.04 35.74 48.47
C PHE A 548 14.70 34.75 49.43
N TYR A 549 15.76 35.18 50.11
CA TYR A 549 16.44 34.35 51.11
C TYR A 549 15.55 34.02 52.30
N VAL A 550 14.76 34.98 52.82
CA VAL A 550 13.76 34.75 53.88
C VAL A 550 12.77 33.67 53.44
N SER A 551 12.17 33.85 52.27
CA SER A 551 11.19 32.92 51.73
C SER A 551 11.79 31.53 51.47
N PHE A 552 12.97 31.46 50.86
CA PHE A 552 13.69 30.20 50.64
C PHE A 552 13.97 29.45 51.95
N VAL A 553 14.46 30.13 53.00
CA VAL A 553 14.75 29.50 54.29
C VAL A 553 13.49 29.04 55.01
N THR A 554 12.41 29.83 54.96
CA THR A 554 11.09 29.46 55.50
C THR A 554 10.55 28.21 54.80
N PHE A 555 10.59 28.21 53.47
CA PHE A 555 10.12 27.11 52.64
C PHE A 555 10.91 25.82 52.88
N THR A 556 12.25 25.88 52.95
CA THR A 556 13.08 24.69 53.20
C THR A 556 13.21 24.32 54.67
N THR A 557 12.52 25.02 55.57
CA THR A 557 12.57 24.86 57.04
C THR A 557 13.98 24.91 57.65
N LEU A 558 14.93 25.59 56.98
CA LEU A 558 16.35 25.65 57.36
C LEU A 558 16.66 26.67 58.48
N GLY A 559 15.65 27.36 59.03
CA GLY A 559 15.80 28.33 60.10
C GLY A 559 14.45 28.80 60.69
N THR A 560 14.48 29.33 61.92
CA THR A 560 13.31 29.89 62.62
C THR A 560 13.19 31.39 62.37
N ILE A 561 12.14 31.81 61.67
CA ILE A 561 11.84 33.22 61.40
C ILE A 561 10.63 33.64 62.25
N ARG A 562 10.74 34.75 63.00
CA ARG A 562 9.64 35.29 63.81
C ARG A 562 9.12 36.59 63.20
N ALA A 563 7.82 36.61 62.89
CA ALA A 563 7.11 37.78 62.35
C ALA A 563 6.33 38.53 63.46
N LYS A 564 6.33 39.87 63.39
CA LYS A 564 5.80 40.76 64.43
C LYS A 564 4.27 40.92 64.41
N ASN A 565 3.65 40.83 63.23
CA ASN A 565 2.21 41.02 63.03
C ASN A 565 1.48 39.68 62.80
N GLY A 566 0.21 39.58 63.22
CA GLY A 566 -0.59 38.36 63.09
C GLY A 566 -0.74 37.83 61.66
N ARG A 567 -0.87 38.73 60.67
CA ARG A 567 -0.97 38.36 59.24
C ARG A 567 0.35 37.80 58.68
N ASP A 568 1.48 38.41 59.01
CA ASP A 568 2.80 37.99 58.53
C ASP A 568 3.22 36.66 59.19
N ARG A 569 2.84 36.45 60.45
CA ARG A 569 3.04 35.18 61.16
C ARG A 569 2.27 34.03 60.50
N LEU A 570 1.03 34.29 60.07
CA LEU A 570 0.22 33.32 59.33
C LEU A 570 0.86 32.99 57.97
N ALA A 571 1.36 33.99 57.24
CA ALA A 571 2.03 33.79 55.95
C ALA A 571 3.29 32.91 56.07
N VAL A 572 4.15 33.16 57.07
CA VAL A 572 5.35 32.35 57.34
C VAL A 572 4.98 30.91 57.74
N MET A 573 3.93 30.72 58.54
CA MET A 573 3.44 29.39 58.89
C MET A 573 2.91 28.62 57.67
N ILE A 574 2.13 29.28 56.81
CA ILE A 574 1.60 28.69 55.57
C ILE A 574 2.73 28.34 54.62
N GLU A 575 3.70 29.23 54.42
CA GLU A 575 4.86 28.99 53.56
C GLU A 575 5.71 27.80 54.05
N GLY A 576 5.97 27.70 55.36
CA GLY A 576 6.71 26.58 55.93
C GLY A 576 5.96 25.24 55.80
N LEU A 577 4.64 25.24 55.98
CA LEU A 577 3.80 24.05 55.76
C LEU A 577 3.80 23.62 54.29
N LEU A 578 3.62 24.57 53.36
CA LEU A 578 3.69 24.32 51.93
C LEU A 578 5.07 23.79 51.53
N GLY A 579 6.14 24.36 52.07
CA GLY A 579 7.50 23.92 51.82
C GLY A 579 7.75 22.47 52.24
N TRP A 580 7.32 22.10 53.44
CA TRP A 580 7.40 20.71 53.92
C TRP A 580 6.59 19.75 53.03
N LEU A 581 5.38 20.13 52.64
CA LEU A 581 4.51 19.32 51.78
C LEU A 581 5.12 19.13 50.39
N ILE A 582 5.58 20.20 49.75
CA ILE A 582 6.17 20.16 48.40
C ILE A 582 7.49 19.39 48.38
N LEU A 583 8.36 19.57 49.39
CA LEU A 583 9.61 18.82 49.51
C LEU A 583 9.35 17.32 49.76
N THR A 584 8.34 17.00 50.56
CA THR A 584 7.93 15.60 50.77
C THR A 584 7.40 15.00 49.47
N LEU A 585 6.54 15.71 48.74
CA LEU A 585 6.07 15.27 47.42
C LEU A 585 7.22 15.12 46.42
N PHE A 586 8.20 16.03 46.43
CA PHE A 586 9.40 15.89 45.60
C PHE A 586 10.15 14.59 45.91
N ILE A 587 10.39 14.30 47.19
CA ILE A 587 11.09 13.07 47.60
C ILE A 587 10.28 11.83 47.23
N VAL A 588 8.96 11.83 47.46
CA VAL A 588 8.06 10.71 47.13
C VAL A 588 8.00 10.46 45.62
N THR A 589 7.83 11.52 44.82
CA THR A 589 7.84 11.41 43.35
C THR A 589 9.19 10.92 42.83
N LEU A 590 10.29 11.45 43.38
CA LEU A 590 11.64 11.01 43.00
C LEU A 590 11.89 9.55 43.39
N ALA A 591 11.45 9.13 44.58
CA ALA A 591 11.56 7.74 45.03
C ALA A 591 10.73 6.79 44.15
N ASN A 592 9.50 7.17 43.78
CA ASN A 592 8.65 6.36 42.89
C ASN A 592 9.24 6.19 41.48
N VAL A 593 10.03 7.15 41.01
CA VAL A 593 10.73 7.06 39.72
C VAL A 593 12.04 6.27 39.84
N MET A 594 12.80 6.44 40.93
CA MET A 594 14.13 5.83 41.08
C MET A 594 14.15 4.41 41.68
N ILE A 595 13.17 4.02 42.49
CA ILE A 595 13.17 2.75 43.26
C ILE A 595 12.31 1.69 42.54
N ARG A 596 12.36 1.66 41.21
CA ARG A 596 11.58 0.69 40.43
C ARG A 596 12.26 -0.68 40.45
N PRO A 597 11.49 -1.78 40.56
CA PRO A 597 12.02 -3.14 40.53
C PRO A 597 12.62 -3.51 39.17
#